data_AF-A0A0F9L0W2-F1
#
_entry.id   AF-A0A0F9L0W2-F1
#
_cell.length_a   1.000
_cell.length_b   1.000
_cell.length_c   1.000
_cell.angle_alpha   90.00
_cell.angle_beta   90.00
_cell.angle_gamma   90.00
#
_symmetry.space_group_name_H-M   'P 1'
#
loop_
_entity.id
_entity.type
_entity.pdbx_description
1 polymer ?
#
loop_
_entity_poly.entity_id
_entity_poly.type
_entity_poly.pdbx_seq_one_letter_code
_entity_poly.pdbx_strand_id
1 'polypeptide(L)'
;GGTPIFSQSFEEDQSFEDYLFGGFFTAINSFINEKFSEGLDRVSFGEHTLLMNSISPFFICYIFKGQSYLAQQRVRYFIDKIQNDEPVWQIFKDFHNLNREIEFKDIPSLEPLINEIFIDKTIPLE
;
A
#
# COMPACT_ATOMS: atom_id res chain seq x y z
N GLY A 1 4.71 -2.07 -16.51
CA GLY A 1 5.08 -1.44 -15.24
C GLY A 1 3.84 -0.76 -14.75
N GLY A 2 3.26 -1.24 -13.66
CA GLY A 2 1.99 -0.72 -13.16
C GLY A 2 2.20 0.68 -12.57
N THR A 3 1.48 1.66 -13.09
CA THR A 3 1.36 2.96 -12.42
C THR A 3 0.63 2.75 -11.09
N PRO A 4 1.13 3.27 -9.96
CA PRO A 4 0.41 3.15 -8.70
C PRO A 4 -0.93 3.88 -8.80
N ILE A 5 -1.98 3.30 -8.23
CA ILE A 5 -3.29 3.97 -8.15
C ILE A 5 -3.24 5.04 -7.05
N PHE A 6 -2.40 4.85 -6.05
CA PHE A 6 -2.18 5.77 -4.94
C PHE A 6 -0.78 5.53 -4.38
N SER A 7 -0.07 6.59 -4.07
CA SER A 7 1.23 6.57 -3.38
C SER A 7 1.26 7.68 -2.32
N GLN A 8 1.93 7.40 -1.20
CA GLN A 8 2.15 8.39 -0.15
C GLN A 8 3.51 8.15 0.50
N SER A 9 4.34 9.19 0.56
CA SER A 9 5.57 9.19 1.36
C SER A 9 5.32 9.90 2.69
N PHE A 10 5.93 9.36 3.75
CA PHE A 10 5.84 9.89 5.11
C PHE A 10 7.14 10.59 5.56
N GLU A 11 8.24 10.38 4.84
CA GLU A 11 9.53 11.00 5.13
C GLU A 11 9.76 12.12 4.10
N GLU A 12 9.92 13.37 4.57
CA GLU A 12 10.13 14.55 3.72
C GLU A 12 11.41 14.45 2.85
N ASP A 13 12.41 13.70 3.33
CA ASP A 13 13.74 13.58 2.70
C ASP A 13 13.91 12.34 1.81
N GLN A 14 12.90 11.47 1.72
CA GLN A 14 12.93 10.28 0.87
C GLN A 14 11.79 10.35 -0.15
N SER A 15 12.04 11.02 -1.27
CA SER A 15 11.23 10.86 -2.47
C SER A 15 11.68 9.61 -3.21
N PHE A 16 10.81 8.61 -3.24
CA PHE A 16 10.98 7.45 -4.08
C PHE A 16 10.35 7.73 -5.45
N GLU A 17 11.00 7.25 -6.51
CA GLU A 17 10.42 7.32 -7.83
C GLU A 17 9.37 6.21 -7.99
N ASP A 18 8.09 6.59 -7.92
CA ASP A 18 6.94 5.68 -7.95
C ASP A 18 6.96 4.68 -9.12
N TYR A 19 7.49 5.08 -10.27
CA TYR A 19 7.60 4.20 -11.44
C TYR A 19 8.61 3.05 -11.25
N LEU A 20 9.66 3.24 -10.43
CA LEU A 20 10.61 2.16 -10.10
C LEU A 20 9.91 1.07 -9.28
N PHE A 21 9.07 1.46 -8.34
CA PHE A 21 8.27 0.53 -7.54
C PHE A 21 7.22 -0.16 -8.39
N GLY A 22 6.50 0.58 -9.24
CA GLY A 22 5.55 0.01 -10.19
C GLY A 22 6.18 -1.05 -11.12
N GLY A 23 7.38 -0.77 -11.64
CA GLY A 23 8.18 -1.71 -12.42
C GLY A 23 8.60 -2.94 -11.61
N PHE A 24 9.17 -2.72 -10.42
CA PHE A 24 9.60 -3.76 -9.50
C PHE A 24 8.45 -4.71 -9.11
N PHE A 25 7.28 -4.17 -8.75
CA PHE A 25 6.11 -4.98 -8.41
C PHE A 25 5.60 -5.78 -9.60
N THR A 26 5.60 -5.19 -10.79
CA THR A 26 5.19 -5.92 -12.00
C THR A 26 6.09 -7.13 -12.24
N ALA A 27 7.41 -6.95 -12.11
CA ALA A 27 8.39 -8.00 -12.31
C ALA A 27 8.31 -9.08 -11.22
N ILE A 28 8.27 -8.66 -9.95
CA ILE A 28 8.16 -9.59 -8.82
C ILE A 28 6.85 -10.37 -8.86
N ASN A 29 5.71 -9.72 -9.10
CA ASN A 29 4.42 -10.41 -9.14
C ASN A 29 4.38 -11.42 -10.30
N SER A 30 4.90 -11.05 -11.47
CA SER A 30 5.02 -11.99 -12.61
C SER A 30 5.91 -13.19 -12.26
N PHE A 31 7.08 -12.94 -11.68
CA PHE A 31 8.01 -13.99 -11.26
C PHE A 31 7.38 -14.92 -10.21
N ILE A 32 6.68 -14.34 -9.23
CA ILE A 32 6.03 -15.12 -8.18
C ILE A 32 4.93 -16.00 -8.76
N ASN A 33 4.01 -15.44 -9.55
CA ASN A 33 2.91 -16.20 -10.13
C ASN A 33 3.39 -17.30 -11.09
N GLU A 34 4.56 -17.11 -11.73
CA GLU A 34 5.13 -18.12 -12.64
C GLU A 34 5.87 -19.24 -11.89
N LYS A 35 6.59 -18.91 -10.81
CA LYS A 35 7.51 -19.84 -10.14
C LYS A 35 6.98 -20.44 -8.85
N PHE A 36 6.01 -19.78 -8.21
CA PHE A 36 5.47 -20.15 -6.92
C PHE A 36 3.94 -20.12 -6.95
N SER A 37 3.31 -20.91 -6.08
CA SER A 37 1.86 -20.89 -5.87
C SER A 37 1.42 -19.90 -4.80
N GLU A 38 2.37 -19.31 -4.09
CA GLU A 38 2.16 -18.43 -2.93
C GLU A 38 2.84 -17.08 -3.15
N GLY A 39 2.21 -16.02 -2.62
CA GLY A 39 2.68 -14.64 -2.74
C GLY A 39 3.96 -14.36 -1.95
N LEU A 40 4.58 -13.20 -2.22
CA LEU A 40 5.62 -12.63 -1.36
C LEU A 40 4.93 -11.76 -0.31
N ASP A 41 5.02 -12.15 0.97
CA ASP A 41 4.42 -11.41 2.10
C ASP A 41 5.37 -10.32 2.62
N ARG A 42 6.67 -10.60 2.67
CA ARG A 42 7.68 -9.70 3.24
C ARG A 42 9.06 -9.88 2.61
N VAL A 43 9.75 -8.78 2.36
CA VAL A 43 11.16 -8.77 1.95
C VAL A 43 11.92 -7.64 2.66
N SER A 44 13.16 -7.92 3.09
CA SER A 44 14.00 -6.95 3.80
C SER A 44 15.24 -6.58 2.98
N PHE A 45 15.53 -5.29 2.91
CA PHE A 45 16.69 -4.69 2.26
C PHE A 45 17.41 -3.76 3.26
N GLY A 46 18.42 -4.28 3.95
CA GLY A 46 19.08 -3.56 5.03
C GLY A 46 18.10 -3.20 6.14
N GLU A 47 17.95 -1.91 6.45
CA GLU A 47 17.03 -1.41 7.47
C GLU A 47 15.58 -1.30 7.00
N HIS A 48 15.35 -1.37 5.68
CA HIS A 48 14.02 -1.25 5.09
C HIS A 48 13.40 -2.63 4.93
N THR A 49 12.10 -2.73 5.23
CA THR A 49 11.31 -3.91 4.97
C THR A 49 10.07 -3.52 4.19
N LEU A 50 9.76 -4.31 3.16
CA LEU A 50 8.55 -4.20 2.36
C LEU A 50 7.57 -5.24 2.87
N LEU A 51 6.36 -4.81 3.22
CA LEU A 51 5.20 -5.68 3.38
C LEU A 51 4.38 -5.62 2.10
N MET A 52 3.94 -6.79 1.66
CA MET A 52 3.28 -6.98 0.38
C MET A 52 1.98 -7.74 0.62
N ASN A 53 0.86 -7.05 0.38
CA ASN A 53 -0.48 -7.59 0.62
C ASN A 53 -1.28 -7.55 -0.68
N SER A 54 -1.88 -8.67 -1.04
CA SER A 54 -2.79 -8.73 -2.19
C SER A 54 -4.23 -8.64 -1.72
N ILE A 55 -4.96 -7.70 -2.31
CA ILE A 55 -6.37 -7.43 -2.03
C ILE A 55 -7.00 -7.22 -3.40
N SER A 56 -7.60 -8.25 -4.00
CA SER A 56 -8.07 -8.15 -5.39
C SER A 56 -9.02 -6.95 -5.59
N PRO A 57 -8.80 -6.11 -6.63
CA PRO A 57 -7.82 -6.22 -7.72
C PRO A 57 -6.45 -5.55 -7.46
N PHE A 58 -6.22 -5.03 -6.27
CA PHE A 58 -5.05 -4.26 -5.88
C PHE A 58 -3.92 -5.10 -5.26
N PHE A 59 -2.75 -4.48 -5.29
CA PHE A 59 -1.57 -4.94 -4.60
C PHE A 59 -1.01 -3.77 -3.79
N ILE A 60 -0.88 -3.96 -2.49
CA ILE A 60 -0.45 -2.92 -1.55
C ILE A 60 0.96 -3.24 -1.10
N CYS A 61 1.83 -2.23 -1.17
CA CYS A 61 3.15 -2.28 -0.57
C CYS A 61 3.30 -1.19 0.49
N TYR A 62 3.84 -1.59 1.63
CA TYR A 62 4.24 -0.66 2.69
C TYR A 62 5.72 -0.84 2.99
N ILE A 63 6.48 0.26 2.88
CA ILE A 63 7.91 0.31 3.16
C ILE A 63 8.10 0.94 4.53
N PHE A 64 8.84 0.28 5.41
CA PHE A 64 9.06 0.77 6.77
C PHE A 64 10.41 0.33 7.32
N LYS A 65 10.84 1.01 8.38
CA LYS A 65 11.98 0.63 9.23
C LYS A 65 11.47 0.12 10.58
N GLY A 66 12.08 -0.92 11.13
CA GLY A 66 11.79 -1.42 12.49
C GLY A 66 10.89 -2.66 12.57
N GLN A 67 10.02 -2.71 13.59
CA GLN A 67 9.29 -3.93 13.99
C GLN A 67 8.18 -4.31 13.00
N SER A 68 8.30 -5.51 12.39
CA SER A 68 7.35 -5.95 11.36
C SER A 68 5.94 -6.21 11.88
N TYR A 69 5.77 -6.62 13.14
CA TYR A 69 4.45 -6.93 13.70
C TYR A 69 3.51 -5.72 13.66
N LEU A 70 3.94 -4.59 14.23
CA LEU A 70 3.14 -3.36 14.25
C LEU A 70 2.87 -2.82 12.84
N ALA A 71 3.84 -2.96 11.94
CA ALA A 71 3.68 -2.57 10.54
C ALA A 71 2.59 -3.41 9.83
N GLN A 72 2.59 -4.73 10.05
CA GLN A 72 1.56 -5.61 9.50
C GLN A 72 0.17 -5.27 10.03
N GLN A 73 0.05 -4.98 11.33
CA GLN A 73 -1.24 -4.62 11.91
C GLN A 73 -1.79 -3.29 11.37
N ARG A 74 -0.92 -2.28 11.20
CA ARG A 74 -1.30 -1.00 10.59
C ARG A 74 -1.80 -1.17 9.16
N VAL A 75 -1.08 -1.94 8.35
CA VAL A 75 -1.48 -2.21 6.96
C VAL A 75 -2.80 -2.98 6.91
N ARG A 76 -2.99 -3.98 7.77
CA ARG A 76 -4.27 -4.71 7.86
C ARG A 76 -5.42 -3.79 8.25
N TYR A 77 -5.24 -2.97 9.29
CA TYR A 77 -6.26 -2.02 9.72
C TYR A 77 -6.61 -1.01 8.62
N PHE A 78 -5.60 -0.49 7.89
CA PHE A 78 -5.82 0.39 6.74
C PHE A 78 -6.64 -0.30 5.63
N ILE A 79 -6.26 -1.52 5.28
CA ILE A 79 -6.98 -2.35 4.30
C ILE A 79 -8.43 -2.55 4.73
N ASP A 80 -8.64 -2.96 5.98
CA ASP A 80 -9.98 -3.20 6.53
C ASP A 80 -10.83 -1.93 6.51
N LYS A 81 -10.26 -0.77 6.86
CA LYS A 81 -10.99 0.50 6.83
C LYS A 81 -11.41 0.90 5.43
N ILE A 82 -10.53 0.75 4.45
CA ILE A 82 -10.84 1.08 3.05
C ILE A 82 -11.87 0.10 2.48
N GLN A 83 -11.74 -1.20 2.74
CA GLN A 83 -12.66 -2.20 2.20
C GLN A 83 -14.06 -2.13 2.82
N ASN A 84 -14.17 -1.75 4.09
CA ASN A 84 -15.45 -1.64 4.78
C ASN A 84 -16.16 -0.29 4.56
N ASP A 85 -15.48 0.68 3.94
CA ASP A 85 -16.07 1.95 3.49
C ASP A 85 -16.40 1.82 1.98
N GLU A 86 -17.62 1.37 1.67
CA GLU A 86 -18.02 1.09 0.27
C GLU A 86 -17.86 2.30 -0.66
N PRO A 87 -18.22 3.56 -0.29
CA PRO A 87 -17.91 4.74 -1.08
C PRO A 87 -16.41 4.87 -1.42
N VAL A 88 -15.54 4.75 -0.42
CA VAL A 88 -14.07 4.84 -0.63
C VAL A 88 -13.62 3.70 -1.54
N TRP A 89 -14.03 2.47 -1.24
CA TRP A 89 -13.65 1.29 -2.03
C TRP A 89 -14.09 1.39 -3.49
N GLN A 90 -15.28 1.96 -3.75
CA GLN A 90 -15.77 2.17 -5.10
C GLN A 90 -14.92 3.19 -5.86
N ILE A 91 -14.48 4.28 -5.21
CA ILE A 91 -13.57 5.25 -5.84
C ILE A 91 -12.25 4.56 -6.25
N PHE A 92 -11.68 3.71 -5.38
CA PHE A 92 -10.49 2.93 -5.74
C PHE A 92 -10.71 2.05 -6.98
N LYS A 93 -11.83 1.33 -7.06
CA LYS A 93 -12.19 0.49 -8.21
C LYS A 93 -12.40 1.32 -9.48
N ASP A 94 -13.04 2.47 -9.37
CA ASP A 94 -13.32 3.34 -10.52
C ASP A 94 -12.05 3.96 -11.09
N PHE A 95 -11.17 4.48 -10.23
CA PHE A 95 -9.88 5.05 -10.65
C PHE A 95 -8.96 4.01 -11.28
N HIS A 96 -8.95 2.79 -10.74
CA HIS A 96 -8.27 1.66 -11.35
C HIS A 96 -8.77 1.38 -12.77
N ASN A 97 -10.09 1.29 -12.96
CA ASN A 97 -10.67 1.03 -14.28
C ASN A 97 -10.40 2.16 -15.28
N LEU A 98 -10.23 3.39 -14.78
CA LEU A 98 -9.92 4.57 -15.58
C LEU A 98 -8.40 4.77 -15.81
N ASN A 99 -7.54 3.92 -15.23
CA ASN A 99 -6.08 4.09 -15.18
C ASN A 99 -5.67 5.49 -14.68
N ARG A 100 -6.30 5.95 -13.59
CA ARG A 100 -6.01 7.24 -12.96
C ARG A 100 -5.48 7.05 -11.56
N GLU A 101 -4.61 7.97 -11.14
CA GLU A 101 -4.11 8.06 -9.78
C GLU A 101 -5.12 8.83 -8.92
N ILE A 102 -5.25 8.40 -7.67
CA ILE A 102 -6.08 9.03 -6.64
C ILE A 102 -5.24 10.10 -5.96
N GLU A 103 -5.80 11.30 -5.85
CA GLU A 103 -5.28 12.35 -4.98
C GLU A 103 -6.16 12.51 -3.74
N PHE A 104 -5.65 13.17 -2.70
CA PHE A 104 -6.42 13.41 -1.47
C PHE A 104 -7.73 14.19 -1.69
N LYS A 105 -7.81 15.01 -2.75
CA LYS A 105 -9.04 15.73 -3.11
C LYS A 105 -10.17 14.80 -3.57
N ASP A 106 -9.82 13.63 -4.10
CA ASP A 106 -10.79 12.65 -4.60
C ASP A 106 -11.40 11.84 -3.45
N ILE A 107 -10.63 11.64 -2.37
CA ILE A 107 -11.07 10.96 -1.14
C ILE A 107 -10.60 11.77 0.09
N PRO A 108 -11.33 12.81 0.51
CA PRO A 108 -10.91 13.68 1.61
C PRO A 108 -10.73 12.97 2.96
N SER A 109 -11.40 11.83 3.17
CA SER A 109 -11.25 10.99 4.36
C SER A 109 -9.95 10.17 4.38
N LEU A 110 -9.24 10.07 3.26
CA LEU A 110 -8.04 9.23 3.13
C LEU A 110 -6.84 9.83 3.87
N GLU A 111 -6.64 11.15 3.77
CA GLU A 111 -5.54 11.86 4.44
C GLU A 111 -5.60 11.71 5.98
N PRO A 112 -6.71 12.04 6.67
CA PRO A 112 -6.77 11.88 8.13
C PRO A 112 -6.63 10.41 8.55
N LEU A 113 -7.18 9.47 7.78
CA LEU A 113 -7.05 8.02 8.05
C LEU A 113 -5.58 7.58 7.99
N ILE A 114 -4.84 8.02 6.96
CA ILE A 114 -3.43 7.70 6.78
C ILE A 114 -2.59 8.30 7.92
N ASN A 115 -2.86 9.55 8.29
CA ASN A 115 -2.15 10.22 9.37
C ASN A 115 -2.37 9.50 10.71
N GLU A 116 -3.62 9.15 11.04
CA GLU A 116 -3.99 8.40 12.24
C GLU A 116 -3.21 7.06 12.34
N ILE A 117 -3.14 6.32 11.23
CA ILE A 117 -2.59 4.96 11.21
C ILE A 117 -1.05 4.97 11.20
N PHE A 118 -0.44 5.76 10.32
CA PHE A 118 0.99 5.63 9.99
C PHE A 118 1.86 6.70 10.63
N ILE A 119 1.32 7.89 10.90
CA ILE A 119 2.05 9.03 11.46
C ILE A 119 1.83 9.12 12.97
N ASP A 120 0.59 9.40 13.37
CA ASP A 120 0.20 9.63 14.76
C ASP A 120 0.19 8.32 15.57
N LYS A 121 -0.10 7.21 14.90
CA LYS A 121 -0.08 5.85 15.46
C LYS A 121 -1.03 5.71 16.66
N THR A 122 -2.19 6.33 16.56
CA THR A 122 -3.20 6.42 17.64
C THR A 122 -4.19 5.26 17.64
N ILE A 123 -4.06 4.32 16.70
CA ILE A 123 -4.96 3.17 16.61
C ILE A 123 -4.68 2.12 17.70
N PRO A 124 -5.71 1.52 18.30
CA PRO A 124 -5.54 0.37 19.17
C PRO A 124 -5.11 -0.84 18.33
N LEU A 125 -3.85 -1.22 18.45
CA LEU A 125 -3.29 -2.42 17.83
C LEU A 125 -3.45 -3.59 18.80
N GLU A 126 -4.17 -4.64 18.42
CA GLU A 126 -4.46 -5.81 19.27
C GLU A 126 -3.33 -6.85 19.36
#